data_AF-A0A7C5DGE1-F1
#
_entry.id   AF-A0A7C5DGE1-F1
#
_cell.length_a   1.000
_cell.length_b   1.000
_cell.length_c   1.000
_cell.angle_alpha   90.00
_cell.angle_beta   90.00
_cell.angle_gamma   90.00
#
_symmetry.space_group_name_H-M   'P 1'
#
loop_
_entity.id
_entity.type
_entity.pdbx_description
1 polymer ?
#
loop_
_entity_poly.entity_id
_entity_poly.type
_entity_poly.pdbx_seq_one_letter_code
_entity_poly.pdbx_strand_id
1 'polypeptide(L)'
;MDFDKFIERDIIEFLDQEARKTAEKVAGLREEEFDLYEITQDYTKEIDSALKKRDLKKAQDVFEEVKERYDKATEGSLSKKRLYIILEELYEKIKDFEEKEKGEETLFEKIREYEEKGLFTKPELFQEESHAVSLILSSIARKEKELEKLTSKKPVSSQDLKEAIKKYREIKELIRRMPNTHAKEKSKAYESALSWYYTIKKLKQEAEQKIRREEEEKKEKEKKSGEEIPIEKKLEAVRELKKAIVESHTKIAEYIKNKDLAKSMEEYKHLRELCESFPQEMEAEKTALLADALSLYENIKKLKQHLAQRHSRECVKKKEAEKEKNEREEKKQEIKKKLLKIKEYLAQKRVIHAIKEYKDLRELFKDYPDQPLEEKKELYQEILATHKDIKLLEEDLKKKIIPHVKEKAGGIKKILEETHALLDKGRVEEATHKLLEAKHRTQMLPKEAFDEKYSLLKELEKLEHKLLFVKNTQRMSILNATTS
;
A
#
# COMPACT_ATOMS: atom_id res chain seq x y z
N MET A 1 -38.97 28.48 -7.00
CA MET A 1 -37.83 27.74 -6.41
C MET A 1 -36.57 28.48 -6.78
N ASP A 2 -35.75 28.87 -5.81
CA ASP A 2 -34.46 29.54 -6.07
C ASP A 2 -33.51 28.54 -6.72
N PHE A 3 -33.02 28.90 -7.91
CA PHE A 3 -32.08 28.10 -8.70
C PHE A 3 -30.80 27.79 -7.93
N ASP A 4 -30.34 28.74 -7.10
CA ASP A 4 -29.16 28.57 -6.25
C ASP A 4 -29.35 27.48 -5.19
N LYS A 5 -30.54 27.38 -4.59
CA LYS A 5 -30.88 26.32 -3.62
C LYS A 5 -31.02 24.95 -4.28
N PHE A 6 -31.35 24.91 -5.57
CA PHE A 6 -31.40 23.67 -6.35
C PHE A 6 -29.99 23.15 -6.64
N ILE A 7 -29.08 24.02 -7.09
CA ILE A 7 -27.68 23.68 -7.34
C ILE A 7 -26.97 23.25 -6.06
N GLU A 8 -27.18 23.97 -4.96
CA GLU A 8 -26.58 23.63 -3.66
C GLU A 8 -27.02 22.23 -3.19
N ARG A 9 -28.30 21.89 -3.34
CA ARG A 9 -28.82 20.57 -2.97
C ARG A 9 -28.28 19.45 -3.87
N ASP A 10 -28.14 19.69 -5.17
CA ASP A 10 -27.61 18.71 -6.14
C ASP A 10 -26.11 18.46 -5.95
N ILE A 11 -25.33 19.49 -5.60
CA ILE A 11 -23.91 19.36 -5.26
C ILE A 11 -23.73 18.57 -3.96
N ILE A 12 -24.53 18.85 -2.93
CA ILE A 12 -24.46 18.12 -1.65
C ILE A 12 -24.81 16.64 -1.87
N GLU A 13 -25.86 16.35 -2.63
CA GLU A 13 -26.28 14.97 -2.93
C GLU A 13 -25.22 14.21 -3.76
N PHE A 14 -24.56 14.89 -4.69
CA PHE A 14 -23.43 14.33 -5.44
C PHE A 14 -22.24 14.01 -4.52
N LEU A 15 -21.87 14.92 -3.62
CA LEU A 15 -20.75 14.73 -2.69
C LEU A 15 -21.04 13.62 -1.67
N ASP A 16 -22.27 13.50 -1.17
CA ASP A 16 -22.69 12.42 -0.27
C ASP A 16 -22.68 11.05 -0.97
N GLN A 17 -23.06 11.00 -2.25
CA GLN A 17 -22.96 9.77 -3.05
C GLN A 17 -21.49 9.37 -3.32
N GLU A 18 -20.60 10.33 -3.54
CA GLU A 18 -19.16 10.05 -3.68
C GLU A 18 -18.53 9.58 -2.36
N ALA A 19 -18.92 10.20 -1.24
CA ALA A 19 -18.47 9.81 0.10
C ALA A 19 -18.91 8.39 0.46
N ARG A 20 -20.16 8.03 0.18
CA ARG A 20 -20.68 6.66 0.41
C ARG A 20 -19.98 5.62 -0.46
N LYS A 21 -19.78 5.89 -1.76
CA LYS A 21 -19.03 4.99 -2.65
C LYS A 21 -17.58 4.78 -2.22
N THR A 22 -16.97 5.82 -1.64
CA THR A 22 -15.60 5.74 -1.14
C THR A 22 -15.55 4.95 0.18
N ALA A 23 -16.51 5.15 1.07
CA ALA A 23 -16.63 4.40 2.32
C ALA A 23 -16.92 2.90 2.09
N GLU A 24 -17.79 2.56 1.13
CA GLU A 24 -18.08 1.16 0.75
C GLU A 24 -16.86 0.48 0.11
N LYS A 25 -16.10 1.18 -0.73
CA LYS A 25 -14.83 0.67 -1.27
C LYS A 25 -13.80 0.44 -0.17
N VAL A 26 -13.70 1.34 0.80
CA VAL A 26 -12.75 1.21 1.93
C VAL A 26 -13.17 0.09 2.88
N ALA A 27 -14.47 -0.15 3.07
CA ALA A 27 -14.98 -1.27 3.85
C ALA A 27 -14.71 -2.62 3.16
N GLY A 28 -14.95 -2.73 1.85
CA GLY A 28 -14.61 -3.92 1.06
C GLY A 28 -13.12 -4.23 1.09
N LEU A 29 -12.26 -3.22 0.92
CA LEU A 29 -10.80 -3.39 0.99
C LEU A 29 -10.31 -3.85 2.38
N ARG A 30 -10.99 -3.50 3.47
CA ARG A 30 -10.62 -3.94 4.84
C ARG A 30 -10.99 -5.39 5.15
N GLU A 31 -12.10 -5.89 4.58
CA GLU A 31 -12.44 -7.32 4.65
C GLU A 31 -11.53 -8.13 3.71
N GLU A 32 -11.22 -7.61 2.52
CA GLU A 32 -10.28 -8.19 1.55
C GLU A 32 -8.84 -8.32 2.11
N GLU A 33 -8.38 -7.36 2.92
CA GLU A 33 -7.06 -7.41 3.55
C GLU A 33 -6.97 -8.48 4.65
N PHE A 34 -8.07 -8.78 5.37
CA PHE A 34 -8.07 -9.77 6.45
C PHE A 34 -8.04 -11.22 5.92
N ASP A 35 -8.74 -11.51 4.81
CA ASP A 35 -8.79 -12.84 4.19
C ASP A 35 -7.44 -13.28 3.58
N LEU A 36 -6.61 -12.33 3.12
CA LEU A 36 -5.31 -12.62 2.51
C LEU A 36 -4.25 -13.12 3.51
N TYR A 37 -4.41 -12.86 4.81
CA TYR A 37 -3.45 -13.26 5.85
C TYR A 37 -3.62 -14.70 6.34
N GLU A 38 -4.67 -15.43 5.94
CA GLU A 38 -4.89 -16.81 6.41
C GLU A 38 -4.01 -17.85 5.68
N ILE A 39 -3.52 -17.54 4.47
CA ILE A 39 -2.64 -18.44 3.69
C ILE A 39 -1.19 -17.96 3.83
N THR A 40 -0.59 -18.22 4.99
CA THR A 40 0.83 -17.89 5.27
C THR A 40 1.81 -18.99 4.85
N GLN A 41 1.33 -20.22 4.63
CA GLN A 41 2.15 -21.36 4.22
C GLN A 41 2.27 -21.47 2.69
N ASP A 42 3.49 -21.71 2.22
CA ASP A 42 3.83 -21.79 0.79
C ASP A 42 3.82 -23.25 0.32
N TYR A 43 2.62 -23.81 0.22
CA TYR A 43 2.37 -25.22 -0.16
C TYR A 43 3.04 -25.64 -1.47
N THR A 44 3.22 -24.69 -2.39
CA THR A 44 3.88 -24.95 -3.68
C THR A 44 5.36 -25.29 -3.51
N LYS A 45 6.04 -24.69 -2.52
CA LYS A 45 7.44 -25.03 -2.19
C LYS A 45 7.54 -26.34 -1.41
N GLU A 46 6.59 -26.61 -0.54
CA GLU A 46 6.57 -27.85 0.24
C GLU A 46 6.38 -29.06 -0.68
N ILE A 47 5.46 -28.96 -1.65
CA ILE A 47 5.28 -30.03 -2.63
C ILE A 47 6.49 -30.18 -3.54
N ASP A 48 7.10 -29.08 -4.00
CA ASP A 48 8.32 -29.15 -4.82
C ASP A 48 9.46 -29.83 -4.05
N SER A 49 9.54 -29.61 -2.74
CA SER A 49 10.55 -30.24 -1.88
C SER A 49 10.29 -31.73 -1.63
N ALA A 50 9.01 -32.12 -1.54
CA ALA A 50 8.59 -33.52 -1.37
C ALA A 50 8.82 -34.31 -2.67
N LEU A 51 8.40 -33.76 -3.81
CA LEU A 51 8.60 -34.36 -5.14
C LEU A 51 10.09 -34.48 -5.49
N LYS A 52 10.92 -33.46 -5.19
CA LYS A 52 12.39 -33.55 -5.37
C LYS A 52 13.05 -34.64 -4.53
N LYS A 53 12.48 -34.97 -3.37
CA LYS A 53 12.99 -36.02 -2.47
C LYS A 53 12.34 -37.38 -2.74
N ARG A 54 11.48 -37.50 -3.75
CA ARG A 54 10.65 -38.68 -4.04
C ARG A 54 9.83 -39.14 -2.83
N ASP A 55 9.45 -38.21 -1.96
CA ASP A 55 8.68 -38.49 -0.75
C ASP A 55 7.19 -38.36 -1.06
N LEU A 56 6.64 -39.41 -1.66
CA LEU A 56 5.25 -39.48 -2.13
C LEU A 56 4.24 -39.32 -0.99
N LYS A 57 4.56 -39.84 0.20
CA LYS A 57 3.71 -39.72 1.38
C LYS A 57 3.59 -38.27 1.83
N LYS A 58 4.70 -37.52 1.88
CA LYS A 58 4.64 -36.10 2.20
C LYS A 58 3.95 -35.26 1.12
N ALA A 59 4.10 -35.61 -0.16
CA ALA A 59 3.35 -34.94 -1.22
C ALA A 59 1.84 -35.16 -1.07
N GLN A 60 1.42 -36.37 -0.66
CA GLN A 60 0.04 -36.68 -0.32
C GLN A 60 -0.47 -35.85 0.86
N ASP A 61 0.30 -35.81 1.95
CA ASP A 61 -0.07 -35.08 3.17
C ASP A 61 -0.28 -33.58 2.88
N VAL A 62 0.60 -32.97 2.07
CA VAL A 62 0.50 -31.56 1.65
C VAL A 62 -0.76 -31.31 0.82
N PHE A 63 -1.09 -32.23 -0.10
CA PHE A 63 -2.29 -32.11 -0.94
C PHE A 63 -3.58 -32.24 -0.10
N GLU A 64 -3.62 -33.22 0.81
CA GLU A 64 -4.75 -33.43 1.72
C GLU A 64 -4.95 -32.25 2.67
N GLU A 65 -3.87 -31.64 3.17
CA GLU A 65 -3.95 -30.46 4.02
C GLU A 65 -4.57 -29.25 3.29
N VAL A 66 -4.16 -28.99 2.04
CA VAL A 66 -4.73 -27.90 1.23
C VAL A 66 -6.20 -28.17 0.89
N LYS A 67 -6.53 -29.43 0.61
CA LYS A 67 -7.92 -29.87 0.38
C LYS A 67 -8.80 -29.65 1.61
N GLU A 68 -8.34 -30.08 2.79
CA GLU A 68 -9.09 -29.90 4.04
C GLU A 68 -9.31 -28.42 4.36
N ARG A 69 -8.32 -27.56 4.08
CA ARG A 69 -8.47 -26.10 4.20
C ARG A 69 -9.43 -25.52 3.18
N TYR A 70 -9.44 -26.02 1.95
CA TYR A 70 -10.41 -25.62 0.93
C TYR A 70 -11.85 -25.99 1.33
N ASP A 71 -12.06 -27.20 1.86
CA ASP A 71 -13.37 -27.68 2.30
C ASP A 71 -13.89 -26.89 3.51
N LYS A 72 -13.01 -26.49 4.43
CA LYS A 72 -13.34 -25.66 5.60
C LYS A 72 -13.55 -24.18 5.27
N ALA A 73 -13.09 -23.70 4.12
CA ALA A 73 -13.20 -22.30 3.75
C ALA A 73 -14.65 -21.91 3.39
N THR A 74 -15.07 -20.73 3.85
CA THR A 74 -16.39 -20.15 3.60
C THR A 74 -16.68 -20.05 2.10
N GLU A 75 -17.87 -20.47 1.68
CA GLU A 75 -18.27 -20.39 0.27
C GLU A 75 -18.29 -18.93 -0.22
N GLY A 76 -17.55 -18.66 -1.30
CA GLY A 76 -17.44 -17.33 -1.91
C GLY A 76 -16.23 -16.49 -1.47
N SER A 77 -15.46 -16.90 -0.46
CA SER A 77 -14.29 -16.14 0.00
C SER A 77 -13.13 -16.16 -1.02
N LEU A 78 -12.32 -15.09 -1.02
CA LEU A 78 -11.09 -15.03 -1.82
C LEU A 78 -10.09 -16.11 -1.38
N SER A 79 -10.09 -16.46 -0.09
CA SER A 79 -9.30 -17.57 0.46
C SER A 79 -9.66 -18.90 -0.19
N LYS A 80 -10.94 -19.21 -0.36
CA LYS A 80 -11.39 -20.45 -1.04
C LYS A 80 -10.97 -20.48 -2.51
N LYS A 81 -11.08 -19.35 -3.22
CA LYS A 81 -10.62 -19.23 -4.62
C LYS A 81 -9.11 -19.43 -4.76
N ARG A 82 -8.33 -18.86 -3.84
CA ARG A 82 -6.87 -18.99 -3.86
C ARG A 82 -6.41 -20.40 -3.47
N LEU A 83 -7.06 -21.03 -2.49
CA LEU A 83 -6.83 -22.43 -2.15
C LEU A 83 -7.16 -23.36 -3.31
N TYR A 84 -8.20 -23.07 -4.09
CA TYR A 84 -8.52 -23.82 -5.32
C TYR A 84 -7.41 -23.70 -6.38
N ILE A 85 -6.89 -22.50 -6.62
CA ILE A 85 -5.76 -22.29 -7.55
C ILE A 85 -4.53 -23.08 -7.08
N ILE A 86 -4.21 -23.00 -5.79
CA ILE A 86 -3.10 -23.77 -5.21
C ILE A 86 -3.36 -25.27 -5.40
N LEU A 87 -4.57 -25.76 -5.13
CA LEU A 87 -4.93 -27.17 -5.30
C LEU A 87 -4.75 -27.65 -6.76
N GLU A 88 -5.16 -26.85 -7.74
CA GLU A 88 -4.92 -27.12 -9.18
C GLU A 88 -3.41 -27.16 -9.49
N GLU A 89 -2.63 -26.21 -8.98
CA GLU A 89 -1.18 -26.19 -9.19
C GLU A 89 -0.46 -27.39 -8.56
N LEU A 90 -0.88 -27.81 -7.36
CA LEU A 90 -0.34 -29.01 -6.71
C LEU A 90 -0.68 -30.28 -7.50
N TYR A 91 -1.90 -30.37 -8.03
CA TYR A 91 -2.35 -31.50 -8.86
C TYR A 91 -1.51 -31.65 -10.13
N GLU A 92 -1.33 -30.56 -10.89
CA GLU A 92 -0.52 -30.60 -12.12
C GLU A 92 0.94 -30.97 -11.83
N LYS A 93 1.52 -30.51 -10.71
CA LYS A 93 2.88 -30.87 -10.31
C LYS A 93 3.04 -32.35 -9.95
N ILE A 94 2.07 -32.94 -9.26
CA ILE A 94 2.06 -34.38 -8.95
C ILE A 94 1.94 -35.18 -10.25
N LYS A 95 1.02 -34.79 -11.13
CA LYS A 95 0.81 -35.41 -12.45
C LYS A 95 2.06 -35.35 -13.32
N ASP A 96 2.71 -34.20 -13.42
CA ASP A 96 3.98 -34.01 -14.15
C ASP A 96 5.12 -34.87 -13.60
N PHE A 97 5.11 -35.16 -12.30
CA PHE A 97 6.10 -36.00 -11.65
C PHE A 97 5.88 -37.49 -11.97
N GLU A 98 4.63 -37.95 -11.90
CA GLU A 98 4.26 -39.35 -12.19
C GLU A 98 4.35 -39.69 -13.69
N GLU A 99 4.05 -38.74 -14.60
CA GLU A 99 4.26 -38.91 -16.04
C GLU A 99 5.76 -39.10 -16.38
N LYS A 100 6.67 -38.55 -15.57
CA LYS A 100 8.13 -38.69 -15.71
C LYS A 100 8.70 -39.96 -15.05
N GLU A 101 7.99 -40.58 -14.11
CA GLU A 101 8.45 -41.77 -13.37
C GLU A 101 7.68 -43.07 -13.70
N LYS A 102 7.10 -43.20 -14.91
CA LYS A 102 6.38 -44.42 -15.36
C LYS A 102 7.06 -45.73 -14.90
N GLY A 103 6.55 -46.33 -13.83
CA GLY A 103 7.12 -47.56 -13.29
C GLY A 103 6.45 -48.14 -12.04
N GLU A 104 5.89 -47.34 -11.13
CA GLU A 104 5.25 -47.89 -9.93
C GLU A 104 3.87 -47.24 -9.71
N GLU A 105 2.87 -48.07 -9.39
CA GLU A 105 1.47 -47.70 -9.13
C GLU A 105 1.42 -46.58 -8.07
N THR A 106 1.08 -45.36 -8.48
CA THR A 106 1.31 -44.17 -7.65
C THR A 106 0.10 -43.23 -7.66
N LEU A 107 0.07 -42.42 -6.60
CA LEU A 107 -0.88 -41.38 -6.20
C LEU A 107 -1.90 -40.86 -7.23
N PHE A 108 -1.54 -40.73 -8.51
CA PHE A 108 -2.42 -40.33 -9.59
C PHE A 108 -3.77 -41.04 -9.58
N GLU A 109 -3.79 -42.36 -9.41
CA GLU A 109 -5.04 -43.12 -9.50
C GLU A 109 -5.99 -42.81 -8.33
N LYS A 110 -5.44 -42.57 -7.14
CA LYS A 110 -6.22 -42.13 -5.97
C LYS A 110 -6.69 -40.68 -6.10
N ILE A 111 -5.91 -39.81 -6.74
CA ILE A 111 -6.32 -38.41 -6.95
C ILE A 111 -7.31 -38.28 -8.12
N ARG A 112 -7.19 -39.12 -9.15
CA ARG A 112 -8.15 -39.24 -10.25
C ARG A 112 -9.52 -39.73 -9.78
N GLU A 113 -9.57 -40.55 -8.72
CA GLU A 113 -10.81 -40.90 -8.02
C GLU A 113 -11.52 -39.67 -7.42
N TYR A 114 -10.78 -38.60 -7.08
CA TYR A 114 -11.38 -37.32 -6.66
C TYR A 114 -11.86 -36.47 -7.84
N GLU A 115 -11.25 -36.60 -9.02
CA GLU A 115 -11.73 -35.99 -10.27
C GLU A 115 -13.08 -36.60 -10.68
N GLU A 116 -13.22 -37.93 -10.60
CA GLU A 116 -14.48 -38.63 -10.86
C GLU A 116 -15.57 -38.35 -9.81
N LYS A 117 -15.19 -38.02 -8.56
CA LYS A 117 -16.11 -37.59 -7.49
C LYS A 117 -16.50 -36.10 -7.56
N GLY A 118 -16.09 -35.36 -8.59
CA GLY A 118 -16.51 -33.97 -8.81
C GLY A 118 -15.76 -32.93 -8.00
N LEU A 119 -14.56 -33.23 -7.48
CA LEU A 119 -13.77 -32.24 -6.74
C LEU A 119 -13.30 -31.05 -7.62
N PHE A 120 -13.23 -31.26 -8.94
CA PHE A 120 -12.89 -30.25 -9.96
C PHE A 120 -14.07 -29.84 -10.84
N THR A 121 -15.31 -30.24 -10.50
CA THR A 121 -16.46 -29.55 -11.11
C THR A 121 -16.45 -28.13 -10.60
N LYS A 122 -16.13 -27.20 -11.50
CA LYS A 122 -16.08 -25.75 -11.24
C LYS A 122 -17.20 -25.38 -10.25
N PRO A 123 -16.89 -24.81 -9.08
CA PRO A 123 -17.92 -24.42 -8.15
C PRO A 123 -18.91 -23.48 -8.85
N GLU A 124 -20.19 -23.57 -8.48
CA GLU A 124 -21.32 -22.80 -9.03
C GLU A 124 -21.15 -21.26 -8.93
N LEU A 125 -20.02 -20.81 -8.37
CA LEU A 125 -19.48 -19.44 -8.33
C LEU A 125 -19.27 -18.74 -9.70
N PHE A 126 -19.55 -19.40 -10.83
CA PHE A 126 -19.61 -18.74 -12.15
C PHE A 126 -21.02 -18.37 -12.60
N GLN A 127 -22.07 -18.65 -11.82
CA GLN A 127 -23.46 -18.38 -12.24
C GLN A 127 -23.94 -16.96 -11.90
N GLU A 128 -23.40 -16.29 -10.88
CA GLU A 128 -23.84 -14.92 -10.53
C GLU A 128 -23.39 -13.87 -11.56
N GLU A 129 -22.17 -13.99 -12.12
CA GLU A 129 -21.72 -13.14 -13.24
C GLU A 129 -22.52 -13.41 -14.52
N SER A 130 -22.90 -14.67 -14.75
CA SER A 130 -23.72 -15.05 -15.91
C SER A 130 -25.12 -14.45 -15.84
N HIS A 131 -25.73 -14.41 -14.65
CA HIS A 131 -27.02 -13.76 -14.44
C HIS A 131 -26.94 -12.24 -14.65
N ALA A 132 -25.88 -11.59 -14.17
CA ALA A 132 -25.65 -10.16 -14.38
C ALA A 132 -25.43 -9.82 -15.87
N VAL A 133 -24.63 -10.61 -16.59
CA VAL A 133 -24.40 -10.41 -18.04
C VAL A 133 -25.66 -10.70 -18.83
N SER A 134 -26.44 -11.72 -18.47
CA SER A 134 -27.76 -12.00 -19.07
C SER A 134 -28.75 -10.84 -18.88
N LEU A 135 -28.79 -10.24 -17.69
CA LEU A 135 -29.60 -9.04 -17.42
C LEU A 135 -29.12 -7.83 -18.25
N ILE A 136 -27.81 -7.64 -18.40
CA ILE A 136 -27.24 -6.58 -19.23
C ILE A 136 -27.59 -6.80 -20.71
N LEU A 137 -27.44 -8.02 -21.24
CA LEU A 137 -27.76 -8.36 -22.62
C LEU A 137 -29.27 -8.20 -22.91
N SER A 138 -30.14 -8.60 -21.98
CA SER A 138 -31.59 -8.39 -22.11
C SER A 138 -31.95 -6.90 -22.11
N SER A 139 -31.25 -6.09 -21.31
CA SER A 139 -31.42 -4.63 -21.27
C SER A 139 -30.94 -3.96 -22.55
N ILE A 140 -29.81 -4.44 -23.12
CA ILE A 140 -29.32 -4.00 -24.42
C ILE A 140 -30.35 -4.31 -25.50
N ALA A 141 -30.84 -5.56 -25.57
CA ALA A 141 -31.83 -5.97 -26.57
C ALA A 141 -33.15 -5.18 -26.48
N ARG A 142 -33.61 -4.84 -25.27
CA ARG A 142 -34.78 -3.95 -25.09
C ARG A 142 -34.53 -2.56 -25.68
N LYS A 143 -33.36 -1.98 -25.40
CA LYS A 143 -32.99 -0.64 -25.89
C LYS A 143 -32.73 -0.62 -27.39
N GLU A 144 -32.23 -1.70 -27.97
CA GLU A 144 -32.08 -1.86 -29.42
C GLU A 144 -33.45 -1.89 -30.11
N LYS A 145 -34.44 -2.60 -29.55
CA LYS A 145 -35.82 -2.57 -30.06
C LYS A 145 -36.46 -1.18 -29.96
N GLU A 146 -36.17 -0.43 -28.91
CA GLU A 146 -36.62 0.96 -28.78
C GLU A 146 -35.94 1.88 -29.81
N LEU A 147 -34.64 1.70 -30.05
CA LEU A 147 -33.89 2.38 -31.11
C LEU A 147 -34.47 2.08 -32.50
N GLU A 148 -34.80 0.82 -32.76
CA GLU A 148 -35.42 0.38 -34.00
C GLU A 148 -36.78 1.06 -34.20
N LYS A 149 -37.61 1.14 -33.15
CA LYS A 149 -38.88 1.88 -33.20
C LYS A 149 -38.70 3.37 -33.48
N LEU A 150 -37.69 4.02 -32.89
CA LEU A 150 -37.43 5.45 -33.10
C LEU A 150 -36.88 5.73 -34.50
N THR A 151 -35.99 4.87 -35.00
CA THR A 151 -35.33 5.03 -36.30
C THR A 151 -36.18 4.56 -37.49
N SER A 152 -37.20 3.73 -37.25
CA SER A 152 -38.13 3.26 -38.30
C SER A 152 -39.29 4.21 -38.60
N LYS A 153 -39.54 5.23 -37.75
CA LYS A 153 -40.57 6.25 -38.03
C LYS A 153 -40.15 7.09 -39.23
N LYS A 154 -41.01 7.23 -40.23
CA LYS A 154 -40.80 8.16 -41.36
C LYS A 154 -41.93 9.19 -41.41
N PRO A 155 -41.64 10.50 -41.31
CA PRO A 155 -40.31 11.12 -41.11
C PRO A 155 -39.80 11.00 -39.66
N VAL A 156 -38.49 10.83 -39.49
CA VAL A 156 -37.83 10.87 -38.17
C VAL A 156 -37.81 12.31 -37.67
N SER A 157 -38.44 12.61 -36.54
CA SER A 157 -38.41 13.94 -35.94
C SER A 157 -37.03 14.24 -35.34
N SER A 158 -36.68 15.52 -35.22
CA SER A 158 -35.51 15.97 -34.45
C SER A 158 -35.55 15.47 -33.00
N GLN A 159 -36.74 15.32 -32.43
CA GLN A 159 -36.94 14.76 -31.10
C GLN A 159 -36.67 13.26 -31.05
N ASP A 160 -37.16 12.49 -32.04
CA ASP A 160 -36.87 11.05 -32.15
C ASP A 160 -35.37 10.79 -32.31
N LEU A 161 -34.65 11.65 -33.05
CA LEU A 161 -33.19 11.56 -33.22
C LEU A 161 -32.43 11.83 -31.91
N LYS A 162 -32.86 12.83 -31.12
CA LYS A 162 -32.29 13.12 -29.80
C LYS A 162 -32.50 11.94 -28.84
N GLU A 163 -33.70 11.36 -28.83
CA GLU A 163 -34.01 10.17 -28.04
C GLU A 163 -33.20 8.95 -28.50
N ALA A 164 -33.02 8.76 -29.81
CA ALA A 164 -32.19 7.69 -30.36
C ALA A 164 -30.71 7.83 -29.92
N ILE A 165 -30.15 9.04 -29.96
CA ILE A 165 -28.79 9.31 -29.45
C ILE A 165 -28.68 8.99 -27.97
N LYS A 166 -29.69 9.34 -27.16
CA LYS A 166 -29.72 9.03 -25.72
C LYS A 166 -29.72 7.51 -25.48
N LYS A 167 -30.58 6.77 -26.18
CA LYS A 167 -30.67 5.30 -26.08
C LYS A 167 -29.38 4.61 -26.53
N TYR A 168 -28.74 5.09 -27.58
CA TYR A 168 -27.42 4.61 -28.01
C TYR A 168 -26.34 4.81 -26.93
N ARG A 169 -26.31 5.98 -26.26
CA ARG A 169 -25.36 6.22 -25.16
C ARG A 169 -25.60 5.27 -23.99
N GLU A 170 -26.85 4.97 -23.68
CA GLU A 170 -27.20 4.02 -22.64
C GLU A 170 -26.75 2.59 -22.98
N ILE A 171 -26.88 2.15 -24.24
CA ILE A 171 -26.34 0.87 -24.71
C ILE A 171 -24.82 0.82 -24.57
N LYS A 172 -24.11 1.89 -24.96
CA LYS A 172 -22.65 1.98 -24.84
C LYS A 172 -22.20 1.86 -23.38
N GLU A 173 -22.95 2.46 -22.45
CA GLU A 173 -22.66 2.38 -21.02
C GLU A 173 -22.93 0.98 -20.46
N LEU A 174 -24.00 0.32 -20.88
CA LEU A 174 -24.27 -1.09 -20.53
C LEU A 174 -23.17 -2.03 -21.02
N ILE A 175 -22.68 -1.84 -22.24
CA ILE A 175 -21.57 -2.63 -22.79
C ILE A 175 -20.27 -2.39 -22.00
N ARG A 176 -20.02 -1.16 -21.56
CA ARG A 176 -18.85 -0.82 -20.75
C ARG A 176 -18.85 -1.54 -19.40
N ARG A 177 -20.03 -1.76 -18.82
CA ARG A 177 -20.23 -2.47 -17.55
C ARG A 177 -20.11 -3.99 -17.66
N MET A 178 -20.08 -4.56 -18.87
CA MET A 178 -19.86 -5.99 -19.02
C MET A 178 -18.41 -6.36 -18.64
N PRO A 179 -18.22 -7.37 -17.78
CA PRO A 179 -16.90 -7.85 -17.38
C PRO A 179 -16.13 -8.41 -18.59
N ASN A 180 -14.80 -8.34 -18.54
CA ASN A 180 -13.93 -8.79 -19.63
C ASN A 180 -13.86 -10.32 -19.75
N THR A 181 -14.37 -11.06 -18.75
CA THR A 181 -14.52 -12.52 -18.74
C THR A 181 -15.48 -13.01 -19.85
N HIS A 182 -16.44 -12.16 -20.28
CA HIS A 182 -17.40 -12.43 -21.36
C HIS A 182 -17.04 -11.70 -22.67
N ALA A 183 -15.80 -11.89 -23.13
CA ALA A 183 -15.25 -11.15 -24.28
C ALA A 183 -16.05 -11.36 -25.59
N LYS A 184 -16.61 -12.55 -25.81
CA LYS A 184 -17.38 -12.87 -27.02
C LYS A 184 -18.73 -12.13 -27.05
N GLU A 185 -19.48 -12.15 -25.96
CA GLU A 185 -20.76 -11.48 -25.81
C GLU A 185 -20.58 -9.96 -25.85
N LYS A 186 -19.54 -9.46 -25.18
CA LYS A 186 -19.15 -8.05 -25.21
C LYS A 186 -18.79 -7.59 -26.63
N SER A 187 -18.04 -8.37 -27.40
CA SER A 187 -17.73 -8.08 -28.81
C SER A 187 -18.99 -7.98 -29.68
N LYS A 188 -19.91 -8.94 -29.57
CA LYS A 188 -21.17 -8.94 -30.32
C LYS A 188 -22.02 -7.70 -30.00
N ALA A 189 -22.09 -7.32 -28.73
CA ALA A 189 -22.80 -6.10 -28.33
C ALA A 189 -22.11 -4.82 -28.86
N TYR A 190 -20.78 -4.80 -28.92
CA TYR A 190 -20.03 -3.71 -29.57
C TYR A 190 -20.32 -3.61 -31.07
N GLU A 191 -20.36 -4.73 -31.78
CA GLU A 191 -20.71 -4.77 -33.22
C GLU A 191 -22.13 -4.24 -33.46
N SER A 192 -23.09 -4.66 -32.63
CA SER A 192 -24.46 -4.14 -32.70
C SER A 192 -24.52 -2.63 -32.42
N ALA A 193 -23.83 -2.15 -31.37
CA ALA A 193 -23.76 -0.72 -31.07
C ALA A 193 -23.10 0.09 -32.20
N LEU A 194 -22.07 -0.46 -32.86
CA LEU A 194 -21.43 0.16 -34.02
C LEU A 194 -22.40 0.27 -35.20
N SER A 195 -23.19 -0.76 -35.47
CA SER A 195 -24.23 -0.71 -36.50
C SER A 195 -25.23 0.43 -36.22
N TRP A 196 -25.71 0.54 -34.98
CA TRP A 196 -26.61 1.62 -34.56
C TRP A 196 -25.98 3.01 -34.67
N TYR A 197 -24.69 3.13 -34.36
CA TYR A 197 -23.95 4.39 -34.52
C TYR A 197 -23.97 4.88 -35.97
N TYR A 198 -23.69 4.00 -36.94
CA TYR A 198 -23.72 4.37 -38.35
C TYR A 198 -25.12 4.73 -38.84
N THR A 199 -26.15 4.01 -38.39
CA THR A 199 -27.55 4.30 -38.70
C THR A 199 -27.97 5.68 -38.17
N ILE A 200 -27.69 5.98 -36.90
CA ILE A 200 -28.01 7.29 -36.30
C ILE A 200 -27.22 8.41 -36.99
N LYS A 201 -25.95 8.16 -37.33
CA LYS A 201 -25.11 9.14 -38.06
C LYS A 201 -25.69 9.46 -39.43
N LYS A 202 -26.16 8.46 -40.18
CA LYS A 202 -26.79 8.65 -41.49
C LYS A 202 -28.09 9.46 -41.37
N LEU A 203 -28.96 9.10 -40.42
CA LEU A 203 -30.21 9.83 -40.17
C LEU A 203 -29.96 11.29 -39.77
N LYS A 204 -28.92 11.55 -38.97
CA LYS A 204 -28.52 12.91 -38.62
C LYS A 204 -28.08 13.72 -39.84
N GLN A 205 -27.27 13.12 -40.73
CA GLN A 205 -26.83 13.76 -41.96
C GLN A 205 -28.01 14.06 -42.90
N GLU A 206 -28.97 13.14 -43.03
CA GLU A 206 -30.18 13.35 -43.82
C GLU A 206 -31.04 14.49 -43.26
N ALA A 207 -31.20 14.56 -41.92
CA ALA A 207 -31.91 15.64 -41.27
C ALA A 207 -31.21 17.00 -41.44
N GLU A 208 -29.88 17.05 -41.28
CA GLU A 208 -29.07 18.27 -41.50
C GLU A 208 -29.14 18.74 -42.96
N GLN A 209 -29.10 17.82 -43.94
CA GLN A 209 -29.27 18.15 -45.35
C GLN A 209 -30.64 18.71 -45.67
N LYS A 210 -31.70 18.17 -45.04
CA LYS A 210 -33.07 18.68 -45.22
C LYS A 210 -33.21 20.11 -44.67
N ILE A 211 -32.65 20.38 -43.48
CA ILE A 211 -32.63 21.72 -42.89
C ILE A 211 -31.86 22.69 -43.79
N ARG A 212 -30.70 22.29 -44.33
CA ARG A 212 -29.94 23.14 -45.26
C ARG A 212 -30.71 23.47 -46.54
N ARG A 213 -31.42 22.50 -47.13
CA ARG A 213 -32.27 22.74 -48.30
C ARG A 213 -33.42 23.70 -47.99
N GLU A 214 -34.06 23.54 -46.82
CA GLU A 214 -35.13 24.44 -46.37
C GLU A 214 -34.60 25.86 -46.06
N GLU A 215 -33.38 26.00 -45.55
CA GLU A 215 -32.70 27.28 -45.34
C GLU A 215 -32.26 27.94 -46.66
N GLU A 216 -31.78 27.15 -47.63
CA GLU A 216 -31.43 27.62 -48.97
C GLU A 216 -32.67 28.10 -49.73
N GLU A 217 -33.79 27.37 -49.65
CA GLU A 217 -35.08 27.78 -50.23
C GLU A 217 -35.64 29.04 -49.54
N LYS A 218 -35.43 29.22 -48.23
CA LYS A 218 -35.77 30.46 -47.53
C LYS A 218 -34.88 31.62 -47.97
N LYS A 219 -33.58 31.40 -48.13
CA LYS A 219 -32.62 32.40 -48.62
C LYS A 219 -32.87 32.77 -50.09
N GLU A 220 -33.32 31.85 -50.94
CA GLU A 220 -33.76 32.15 -52.31
C GLU A 220 -35.06 32.98 -52.34
N LYS A 221 -35.97 32.74 -51.39
CA LYS A 221 -37.19 33.55 -51.22
C LYS A 221 -36.86 34.96 -50.69
N GLU A 222 -35.90 35.09 -49.79
CA GLU A 222 -35.42 36.38 -49.27
C GLU A 222 -34.55 37.16 -50.29
N LYS A 223 -33.77 36.47 -51.14
CA LYS A 223 -33.03 37.11 -52.26
C LYS A 223 -33.96 37.70 -53.32
N LYS A 224 -35.21 37.27 -53.41
CA LYS A 224 -36.23 37.88 -54.29
C LYS A 224 -36.91 39.11 -53.67
N SER A 225 -36.59 39.49 -52.43
CA SER A 225 -37.23 40.62 -51.73
C SER A 225 -36.26 41.59 -51.03
N GLY A 226 -34.95 41.53 -51.27
CA GLY A 226 -33.96 42.34 -50.54
C GLY A 226 -33.36 43.48 -51.36
N GLU A 227 -33.61 44.72 -50.93
CA GLU A 227 -32.93 45.94 -51.36
C GLU A 227 -31.40 45.80 -51.29
N GLU A 228 -30.70 46.20 -52.36
CA GLU A 228 -29.25 46.21 -52.42
C GLU A 228 -28.66 47.24 -51.44
N ILE A 229 -27.99 46.77 -50.39
CA ILE A 229 -27.19 47.62 -49.51
C ILE A 229 -26.02 48.22 -50.32
N PRO A 230 -25.80 49.55 -50.27
CA PRO A 230 -24.71 50.21 -51.00
C PRO A 230 -23.33 49.60 -50.68
N ILE A 231 -22.52 49.39 -51.72
CA ILE A 231 -21.20 48.74 -51.67
C ILE A 231 -20.26 49.42 -50.65
N GLU A 232 -20.39 50.73 -50.47
CA GLU A 232 -19.59 51.52 -49.51
C GLU A 232 -19.84 51.11 -48.05
N LYS A 233 -21.08 50.77 -47.67
CA LYS A 233 -21.39 50.29 -46.32
C LYS A 233 -20.83 48.89 -46.05
N LYS A 234 -20.73 48.05 -47.09
CA LYS A 234 -20.12 46.71 -46.97
C LYS A 234 -18.60 46.81 -46.75
N LEU A 235 -17.93 47.73 -47.44
CA LEU A 235 -16.50 47.97 -47.29
C LEU A 235 -16.14 48.52 -45.91
N GLU A 236 -16.97 49.40 -45.35
CA GLU A 236 -16.73 49.95 -44.01
C GLU A 236 -16.91 48.88 -42.91
N ALA A 237 -17.93 48.02 -43.03
CA ALA A 237 -18.13 46.88 -42.13
C ALA A 237 -16.94 45.91 -42.13
N VAL A 238 -16.33 45.68 -43.30
CA VAL A 238 -15.12 44.85 -43.44
C VAL A 238 -13.91 45.46 -42.74
N ARG A 239 -13.75 46.79 -42.81
CA ARG A 239 -12.63 47.48 -42.14
C ARG A 239 -12.74 47.40 -40.63
N GLU A 240 -13.94 47.58 -40.09
CA GLU A 240 -14.19 47.45 -38.65
C GLU A 240 -13.97 46.00 -38.17
N LEU A 241 -14.38 44.99 -38.96
CA LEU A 241 -14.07 43.59 -38.68
C LEU A 241 -12.55 43.33 -38.65
N LYS A 242 -11.78 43.85 -39.61
CA LYS A 242 -10.32 43.71 -39.63
C LYS A 242 -9.67 44.34 -38.39
N LYS A 243 -10.13 45.51 -37.95
CA LYS A 243 -9.63 46.16 -36.72
C LYS A 243 -9.91 45.30 -35.48
N ALA A 244 -11.15 44.83 -35.33
CA ALA A 244 -11.55 43.98 -34.20
C ALA A 244 -10.72 42.68 -34.14
N ILE A 245 -10.43 42.06 -35.30
CA ILE A 245 -9.59 40.86 -35.38
C ILE A 245 -8.16 41.14 -34.92
N VAL A 246 -7.57 42.26 -35.33
CA VAL A 246 -6.21 42.66 -34.89
C VAL A 246 -6.17 42.93 -33.39
N GLU A 247 -7.19 43.59 -32.84
CA GLU A 247 -7.30 43.85 -31.40
C GLU A 247 -7.45 42.56 -30.57
N SER A 248 -8.23 41.59 -31.04
CA SER A 248 -8.32 40.28 -30.37
C SER A 248 -7.01 39.51 -30.46
N HIS A 249 -6.28 39.61 -31.59
CA HIS A 249 -4.94 39.03 -31.73
C HIS A 249 -3.95 39.58 -30.70
N THR A 250 -3.92 40.90 -30.49
CA THR A 250 -3.02 41.54 -29.52
C THR A 250 -3.37 41.16 -28.09
N LYS A 251 -4.67 41.16 -27.73
CA LYS A 251 -5.14 40.71 -26.41
C LYS A 251 -4.76 39.27 -26.11
N ILE A 252 -4.93 38.35 -27.08
CA ILE A 252 -4.53 36.95 -26.89
C ILE A 252 -3.02 36.85 -26.62
N ALA A 253 -2.19 37.57 -27.38
CA ALA A 253 -0.75 37.59 -27.17
C ALA A 253 -0.36 38.11 -25.77
N GLU A 254 -1.04 39.16 -25.28
CA GLU A 254 -0.86 39.68 -23.93
C GLU A 254 -1.29 38.68 -22.85
N TYR A 255 -2.43 38.02 -23.01
CA TYR A 255 -2.90 36.99 -22.07
C TYR A 255 -1.98 35.78 -22.03
N ILE A 256 -1.41 35.37 -23.18
CA ILE A 256 -0.39 34.31 -23.24
C ILE A 256 0.86 34.75 -22.47
N LYS A 257 1.32 36.00 -22.64
CA LYS A 257 2.47 36.56 -21.90
C LYS A 257 2.22 36.60 -20.39
N ASN A 258 1.01 36.95 -19.99
CA ASN A 258 0.56 36.99 -18.59
C ASN A 258 0.19 35.61 -18.03
N LYS A 259 0.25 34.54 -18.84
CA LYS A 259 -0.10 33.16 -18.47
C LYS A 259 -1.56 32.97 -18.04
N ASP A 260 -2.46 33.83 -18.47
CA ASP A 260 -3.89 33.78 -18.15
C ASP A 260 -4.63 32.90 -19.18
N LEU A 261 -4.62 31.58 -18.94
CA LEU A 261 -5.16 30.59 -19.88
C LEU A 261 -6.67 30.78 -20.14
N ALA A 262 -7.44 31.19 -19.13
CA ALA A 262 -8.90 31.33 -19.24
C ALA A 262 -9.25 32.47 -20.19
N LYS A 263 -8.65 33.65 -19.97
CA LYS A 263 -8.87 34.82 -20.83
C LYS A 263 -8.32 34.62 -22.24
N SER A 264 -7.16 33.97 -22.39
CA SER A 264 -6.65 33.59 -23.72
C SER A 264 -7.64 32.71 -24.50
N MET A 265 -8.28 31.74 -23.85
CA MET A 265 -9.25 30.85 -24.49
C MET A 265 -10.58 31.51 -24.81
N GLU A 266 -11.05 32.42 -23.96
CA GLU A 266 -12.26 33.22 -24.22
C GLU A 266 -12.06 34.18 -25.39
N GLU A 267 -10.97 34.93 -25.38
CA GLU A 267 -10.65 35.86 -26.47
C GLU A 267 -10.38 35.12 -27.79
N TYR A 268 -9.81 33.90 -27.75
CA TYR A 268 -9.67 33.05 -28.93
C TYR A 268 -11.01 32.64 -29.54
N LYS A 269 -12.03 32.33 -28.72
CA LYS A 269 -13.37 32.03 -29.23
C LYS A 269 -13.96 33.26 -29.92
N HIS A 270 -13.79 34.43 -29.30
CA HIS A 270 -14.25 35.69 -29.88
C HIS A 270 -13.55 35.99 -31.22
N LEU A 271 -12.22 35.85 -31.28
CA LEU A 271 -11.46 35.98 -32.51
C LEU A 271 -11.96 35.03 -33.62
N ARG A 272 -12.24 33.78 -33.26
CA ARG A 272 -12.75 32.79 -34.22
C ARG A 272 -14.12 33.18 -34.78
N GLU A 273 -15.03 33.65 -33.92
CA GLU A 273 -16.35 34.15 -34.33
C GLU A 273 -16.22 35.34 -35.29
N LEU A 274 -15.31 36.27 -35.02
CA LEU A 274 -15.00 37.40 -35.90
C LEU A 274 -14.47 36.90 -37.27
N CYS A 275 -13.54 35.95 -37.29
CA CYS A 275 -13.04 35.36 -38.54
C CYS A 275 -14.13 34.58 -39.31
N GLU A 276 -15.07 33.93 -38.63
CA GLU A 276 -16.18 33.22 -39.27
C GLU A 276 -17.20 34.18 -39.89
N SER A 277 -17.38 35.38 -39.31
CA SER A 277 -18.26 36.45 -39.81
C SER A 277 -17.74 37.16 -41.07
N PHE A 278 -16.51 36.88 -41.49
CA PHE A 278 -15.91 37.50 -42.67
C PHE A 278 -16.67 37.14 -43.97
N PRO A 279 -16.90 38.10 -44.89
CA PRO A 279 -17.65 37.88 -46.12
C PRO A 279 -17.09 36.74 -46.97
N GLN A 280 -17.98 35.92 -47.53
CA GLN A 280 -17.60 34.79 -48.41
C GLN A 280 -16.89 35.25 -49.69
N GLU A 281 -17.18 36.47 -50.14
CA GLU A 281 -16.56 37.10 -51.31
C GLU A 281 -15.03 37.29 -51.14
N MET A 282 -14.52 37.25 -49.90
CA MET A 282 -13.10 37.37 -49.56
C MET A 282 -12.56 36.10 -48.90
N GLU A 283 -12.84 34.95 -49.50
CA GLU A 283 -12.46 33.64 -48.98
C GLU A 283 -10.95 33.50 -48.73
N ALA A 284 -10.10 34.05 -49.60
CA ALA A 284 -8.64 34.02 -49.43
C ALA A 284 -8.17 34.72 -48.14
N GLU A 285 -8.67 35.92 -47.86
CA GLU A 285 -8.34 36.65 -46.62
C GLU A 285 -8.88 35.92 -45.39
N LYS A 286 -10.09 35.38 -45.49
CA LYS A 286 -10.70 34.58 -44.42
C LYS A 286 -9.84 33.36 -44.06
N THR A 287 -9.33 32.65 -45.07
CA THR A 287 -8.44 31.50 -44.84
C THR A 287 -7.12 31.90 -44.17
N ALA A 288 -6.54 33.04 -44.54
CA ALA A 288 -5.34 33.56 -43.90
C ALA A 288 -5.59 33.92 -42.43
N LEU A 289 -6.68 34.62 -42.13
CA LEU A 289 -7.06 34.99 -40.76
C LEU A 289 -7.37 33.77 -39.88
N LEU A 290 -7.97 32.73 -40.45
CA LEU A 290 -8.19 31.46 -39.74
C LEU A 290 -6.88 30.70 -39.49
N ALA A 291 -5.92 30.75 -40.42
CA ALA A 291 -4.59 30.17 -40.21
C ALA A 291 -3.82 30.88 -39.08
N ASP A 292 -3.90 32.21 -39.02
CA ASP A 292 -3.29 33.01 -37.94
C ASP A 292 -3.95 32.73 -36.59
N ALA A 293 -5.28 32.59 -36.55
CA ALA A 293 -6.00 32.18 -35.35
C ALA A 293 -5.57 30.76 -34.89
N LEU A 294 -5.37 29.81 -35.81
CA LEU A 294 -4.88 28.48 -35.47
C LEU A 294 -3.47 28.52 -34.85
N SER A 295 -2.58 29.36 -35.36
CA SER A 295 -1.24 29.57 -34.76
C SER A 295 -1.33 30.06 -33.31
N LEU A 296 -2.24 31.01 -33.03
CA LEU A 296 -2.49 31.46 -31.65
C LEU A 296 -3.03 30.33 -30.76
N TYR A 297 -3.93 29.51 -31.27
CA TYR A 297 -4.45 28.35 -30.53
C TYR A 297 -3.35 27.36 -30.16
N GLU A 298 -2.40 27.09 -31.06
CA GLU A 298 -1.25 26.24 -30.75
C GLU A 298 -0.39 26.81 -29.62
N ASN A 299 -0.21 28.13 -29.58
CA ASN A 299 0.52 28.80 -28.51
C ASN A 299 -0.22 28.69 -27.17
N ILE A 300 -1.54 28.86 -27.16
CA ILE A 300 -2.38 28.64 -25.96
C ILE A 300 -2.29 27.19 -25.49
N LYS A 301 -2.28 26.22 -26.41
CA LYS A 301 -2.13 24.79 -26.11
C LYS A 301 -0.78 24.48 -25.48
N LYS A 302 0.32 25.06 -26.00
CA LYS A 302 1.67 24.93 -25.41
C LYS A 302 1.70 25.52 -23.99
N LEU A 303 1.10 26.68 -23.78
CA LEU A 303 0.98 27.30 -22.46
C LEU A 303 0.23 26.38 -21.48
N LYS A 304 -0.90 25.80 -21.88
CA LYS A 304 -1.67 24.84 -21.08
C LYS A 304 -0.83 23.64 -20.66
N GLN A 305 -0.04 23.07 -21.59
CA GLN A 305 0.85 21.95 -21.29
C GLN A 305 1.94 22.34 -20.27
N HIS A 306 2.56 23.51 -20.43
CA HIS A 306 3.57 24.00 -19.48
C HIS A 306 2.99 24.22 -18.08
N LEU A 307 1.81 24.82 -17.97
CA LEU A 307 1.15 25.02 -16.68
C LEU A 307 0.79 23.68 -16.01
N ALA A 308 0.27 22.72 -16.76
CA ALA A 308 -0.04 21.38 -16.26
C ALA A 308 1.22 20.64 -15.75
N GLN A 309 2.32 20.70 -16.49
CA GLN A 309 3.60 20.11 -16.07
C GLN A 309 4.14 20.77 -14.80
N ARG A 310 4.01 22.09 -14.67
CA ARG A 310 4.44 22.82 -13.47
C ARG A 310 3.61 22.43 -12.25
N HIS A 311 2.28 22.39 -12.37
CA HIS A 311 1.40 21.95 -11.29
C HIS A 311 1.68 20.51 -10.86
N SER A 312 1.95 19.60 -11.81
CA SER A 312 2.33 18.22 -11.50
C SER A 312 3.62 18.17 -10.67
N ARG A 313 4.66 18.90 -11.08
CA ARG A 313 5.93 18.99 -10.32
C ARG A 313 5.75 19.60 -8.94
N GLU A 314 4.94 20.65 -8.81
CA GLU A 314 4.65 21.26 -7.51
C GLU A 314 3.86 20.33 -6.59
N CYS A 315 2.93 19.53 -7.13
CA CYS A 315 2.19 18.53 -6.37
C CYS A 315 3.10 17.40 -5.86
N VAL A 316 4.03 16.91 -6.70
CA VAL A 316 5.02 15.90 -6.30
C VAL A 316 5.92 16.44 -5.18
N LYS A 317 6.46 17.65 -5.33
CA LYS A 317 7.30 18.29 -4.29
C LYS A 317 6.57 18.48 -2.97
N LYS A 318 5.28 18.84 -2.99
CA LYS A 318 4.46 18.96 -1.78
C LYS A 318 4.27 17.61 -1.09
N LYS A 319 3.98 16.55 -1.86
CA LYS A 319 3.83 15.18 -1.32
C LYS A 319 5.13 14.63 -0.74
N GLU A 320 6.27 14.89 -1.38
CA GLU A 320 7.59 14.50 -0.87
C GLU A 320 7.91 15.22 0.45
N ALA A 321 7.67 16.54 0.52
CA ALA A 321 7.87 17.32 1.74
C ALA A 321 6.95 16.88 2.89
N GLU A 322 5.69 16.51 2.58
CA GLU A 322 4.75 15.99 3.56
C GLU A 322 5.15 14.61 4.08
N LYS A 323 5.64 13.73 3.20
CA LYS A 323 6.17 12.42 3.57
C LYS A 323 7.40 12.55 4.48
N GLU A 324 8.35 13.41 4.14
CA GLU A 324 9.51 13.68 5.00
C GLU A 324 9.10 14.22 6.37
N LYS A 325 8.07 15.06 6.45
CA LYS A 325 7.57 15.59 7.72
C LYS A 325 6.94 14.48 8.58
N ASN A 326 6.18 13.56 7.97
CA ASN A 326 5.55 12.45 8.67
C ASN A 326 6.60 11.46 9.21
N GLU A 327 7.59 11.09 8.39
CA GLU A 327 8.70 10.21 8.82
C GLU A 327 9.49 10.81 10.00
N ARG A 328 9.65 12.14 10.04
CA ARG A 328 10.29 12.84 11.17
C ARG A 328 9.45 12.76 12.46
N GLU A 329 8.14 13.00 12.36
CA GLU A 329 7.23 12.92 13.51
C GLU A 329 7.15 11.49 14.07
N GLU A 330 7.15 10.46 13.22
CA GLU A 330 7.18 9.07 13.66
C GLU A 330 8.45 8.73 14.44
N LYS A 331 9.64 9.11 13.92
CA LYS A 331 10.92 8.94 14.64
C LYS A 331 10.93 9.67 15.98
N LYS A 332 10.39 10.89 16.02
CA LYS A 332 10.27 11.69 17.26
C LYS A 332 9.38 11.00 18.29
N GLN A 333 8.25 10.44 17.87
CA GLN A 333 7.37 9.67 18.75
C GLN A 333 8.05 8.40 19.26
N GLU A 334 8.84 7.71 18.42
CA GLU A 334 9.58 6.52 18.83
C GLU A 334 10.63 6.84 19.90
N ILE A 335 11.41 7.91 19.72
CA ILE A 335 12.37 8.41 20.72
C ILE A 335 11.67 8.72 22.04
N LYS A 336 10.53 9.43 22.00
CA LYS A 336 9.74 9.76 23.20
C LYS A 336 9.22 8.51 23.92
N LYS A 337 8.74 7.50 23.17
CA LYS A 337 8.29 6.22 23.74
C LYS A 337 9.43 5.51 24.47
N LYS A 338 10.63 5.47 23.89
CA LYS A 338 11.81 4.86 24.54
C LYS A 338 12.28 5.63 25.77
N LEU A 339 12.30 6.96 25.72
CA LEU A 339 12.58 7.79 26.89
C LEU A 339 11.61 7.51 28.04
N LEU A 340 10.32 7.33 27.74
CA LEU A 340 9.30 7.00 28.73
C LEU A 340 9.55 5.62 29.35
N LYS A 341 9.85 4.59 28.54
CA LYS A 341 10.24 3.26 29.04
C LYS A 341 11.48 3.30 29.95
N ILE A 342 12.48 4.11 29.62
CA ILE A 342 13.67 4.26 30.46
C ILE A 342 13.29 4.85 31.82
N LYS A 343 12.44 5.89 31.85
CA LYS A 343 11.94 6.48 33.10
C LYS A 343 11.15 5.46 33.94
N GLU A 344 10.35 4.60 33.30
CA GLU A 344 9.65 3.50 33.99
C GLU A 344 10.63 2.49 34.60
N TYR A 345 11.67 2.08 33.87
CA TYR A 345 12.69 1.17 34.39
C TYR A 345 13.51 1.79 35.54
N LEU A 346 13.78 3.09 35.47
CA LEU A 346 14.41 3.84 36.56
C LEU A 346 13.53 3.85 37.82
N ALA A 347 12.22 4.11 37.67
CA ALA A 347 11.27 4.05 38.78
C ALA A 347 11.20 2.64 39.42
N GLN A 348 11.27 1.59 38.60
CA GLN A 348 11.30 0.19 39.04
C GLN A 348 12.67 -0.27 39.55
N LYS A 349 13.69 0.59 39.56
CA LYS A 349 15.09 0.27 39.91
C LYS A 349 15.72 -0.85 39.06
N ARG A 350 15.23 -1.06 37.83
CA ARG A 350 15.72 -2.08 36.89
C ARG A 350 16.82 -1.51 35.98
N VAL A 351 17.99 -1.24 36.57
CA VAL A 351 19.11 -0.55 35.89
C VAL A 351 19.59 -1.23 34.62
N ILE A 352 19.68 -2.57 34.61
CA ILE A 352 20.14 -3.33 33.42
C ILE A 352 19.20 -3.10 32.22
N HIS A 353 17.90 -3.05 32.45
CA HIS A 353 16.89 -2.84 31.40
C HIS A 353 16.92 -1.38 30.92
N ALA A 354 17.07 -0.42 31.84
CA ALA A 354 17.25 0.99 31.50
C ALA A 354 18.50 1.23 30.62
N ILE A 355 19.63 0.57 30.93
CA ILE A 355 20.87 0.67 30.14
C ILE A 355 20.66 0.09 28.73
N LYS A 356 19.94 -1.03 28.60
CA LYS A 356 19.66 -1.63 27.30
C LYS A 356 18.81 -0.70 26.42
N GLU A 357 17.69 -0.22 26.94
CA GLU A 357 16.84 0.73 26.19
C GLU A 357 17.57 2.03 25.86
N TYR A 358 18.45 2.52 26.75
CA TYR A 358 19.28 3.70 26.48
C TYR A 358 20.25 3.49 25.31
N LYS A 359 20.83 2.30 25.17
CA LYS A 359 21.68 1.97 24.01
C LYS A 359 20.88 2.03 22.72
N ASP A 360 19.70 1.41 22.71
CA ASP A 360 18.85 1.40 21.52
C ASP A 360 18.32 2.81 21.20
N LEU A 361 18.00 3.62 22.22
CA LEU A 361 17.64 5.04 22.06
C LEU A 361 18.78 5.84 21.44
N ARG A 362 20.03 5.59 21.85
CA ARG A 362 21.21 6.26 21.30
C ARG A 362 21.44 5.91 19.83
N GLU A 363 21.15 4.67 19.44
CA GLU A 363 21.21 4.25 18.03
C GLU A 363 20.13 4.95 17.20
N LEU A 364 18.89 4.95 17.66
CA LEU A 364 17.79 5.67 16.99
C LEU A 364 18.04 7.18 16.85
N PHE A 365 18.70 7.78 17.85
CA PHE A 365 19.04 9.21 17.80
C PHE A 365 20.17 9.54 16.82
N LYS A 366 21.06 8.59 16.48
CA LYS A 366 22.11 8.82 15.46
C LYS A 366 21.50 9.09 14.09
N ASP A 367 20.43 8.37 13.76
CA ASP A 367 19.72 8.45 12.48
C ASP A 367 18.62 9.53 12.48
N TYR A 368 18.62 10.41 13.50
CA TYR A 368 17.67 11.50 13.63
C TYR A 368 18.15 12.74 12.85
N PRO A 369 17.31 13.30 11.94
CA PRO A 369 17.69 14.39 11.07
C PRO A 369 18.09 15.65 11.83
N ASP A 370 19.02 16.42 11.25
CA ASP A 370 19.63 17.61 11.90
C ASP A 370 18.70 18.83 12.00
N GLN A 371 17.54 18.80 11.34
CA GLN A 371 16.61 19.93 11.27
C GLN A 371 15.20 19.55 11.73
N PRO A 372 14.58 20.32 12.64
CA PRO A 372 15.08 21.57 13.25
C PRO A 372 16.15 21.32 14.32
N LEU A 373 17.21 22.16 14.32
CA LEU A 373 18.36 22.01 15.22
C LEU A 373 17.97 22.18 16.70
N GLU A 374 16.94 22.98 16.98
CA GLU A 374 16.40 23.25 18.31
C GLU A 374 15.75 22.00 18.91
N GLU A 375 14.89 21.33 18.16
CA GLU A 375 14.22 20.10 18.61
C GLU A 375 15.23 18.96 18.87
N LYS A 376 16.25 18.85 18.01
CA LYS A 376 17.33 17.87 18.21
C LYS A 376 18.11 18.16 19.49
N LYS A 377 18.35 19.43 19.82
CA LYS A 377 19.02 19.83 21.07
C LYS A 377 18.17 19.51 22.30
N GLU A 378 16.86 19.75 22.26
CA GLU A 378 15.95 19.41 23.36
C GLU A 378 15.94 17.90 23.62
N LEU A 379 15.74 17.09 22.58
CA LEU A 379 15.80 15.62 22.69
C LEU A 379 17.15 15.15 23.20
N TYR A 380 18.25 15.75 22.74
CA TYR A 380 19.59 15.45 23.21
C TYR A 380 19.77 15.76 24.70
N GLN A 381 19.25 16.90 25.18
CA GLN A 381 19.30 17.26 26.60
C GLN A 381 18.52 16.27 27.46
N GLU A 382 17.35 15.82 26.99
CA GLU A 382 16.57 14.77 27.68
C GLU A 382 17.30 13.43 27.74
N ILE A 383 17.97 13.04 26.64
CA ILE A 383 18.81 11.83 26.59
C ILE A 383 20.00 11.94 27.56
N LEU A 384 20.62 13.12 27.65
CA LEU A 384 21.71 13.35 28.60
C LEU A 384 21.24 13.33 30.06
N ALA A 385 20.06 13.88 30.35
CA ALA A 385 19.47 13.84 31.69
C ALA A 385 19.20 12.40 32.13
N THR A 386 18.53 11.62 31.27
CA THR A 386 18.24 10.19 31.55
C THR A 386 19.51 9.36 31.74
N HIS A 387 20.58 9.64 30.99
CA HIS A 387 21.89 8.99 31.20
C HIS A 387 22.49 9.30 32.57
N LYS A 388 22.38 10.55 33.05
CA LYS A 388 22.83 10.92 34.39
C LYS A 388 22.03 10.20 35.47
N ASP A 389 20.72 10.08 35.30
CA ASP A 389 19.84 9.38 36.25
C ASP A 389 20.18 7.89 36.35
N ILE A 390 20.45 7.23 35.22
CA ILE A 390 20.92 5.82 35.19
C ILE A 390 22.21 5.67 35.99
N LYS A 391 23.19 6.57 35.78
CA LYS A 391 24.48 6.51 36.49
C LYS A 391 24.33 6.70 38.00
N LEU A 392 23.55 7.69 38.43
CA LEU A 392 23.31 7.94 39.85
C LEU A 392 22.69 6.73 40.54
N LEU A 393 21.70 6.10 39.89
CA LEU A 393 21.05 4.91 40.42
C LEU A 393 22.00 3.69 40.46
N GLU A 394 22.87 3.54 39.46
CA GLU A 394 23.90 2.49 39.43
C GLU A 394 24.90 2.66 40.59
N GLU A 395 25.37 3.89 40.83
CA GLU A 395 26.27 4.21 41.94
C GLU A 395 25.61 3.96 43.31
N ASP A 396 24.34 4.33 43.47
CA ASP A 396 23.59 4.10 44.71
C ASP A 396 23.37 2.61 45.00
N LEU A 397 23.11 1.80 43.96
CA LEU A 397 23.03 0.34 44.11
C LEU A 397 24.39 -0.26 44.48
N LYS A 398 25.48 0.19 43.84
CA LYS A 398 26.84 -0.25 44.19
C LYS A 398 27.18 0.08 45.64
N LYS A 399 26.89 1.31 46.11
CA LYS A 399 27.11 1.72 47.50
C LYS A 399 26.35 0.87 48.52
N LYS A 400 25.17 0.34 48.19
CA LYS A 400 24.40 -0.54 49.08
C LYS A 400 24.88 -1.99 49.08
N ILE A 401 25.40 -2.48 47.96
CA ILE A 401 25.84 -3.88 47.82
C ILE A 401 27.23 -4.10 48.45
N ILE A 402 28.16 -3.15 48.28
CA ILE A 402 29.56 -3.28 48.71
C ILE A 402 29.72 -3.57 50.24
N PRO A 403 29.00 -2.89 51.17
CA PRO A 403 29.14 -3.15 52.59
C PRO A 403 28.73 -4.58 52.99
N HIS A 404 27.60 -5.05 52.46
CA HIS A 404 27.07 -6.37 52.76
C HIS A 404 27.91 -7.50 52.14
N VAL A 405 28.52 -7.25 50.97
CA VAL A 405 29.51 -8.15 50.37
C VAL A 405 30.76 -8.25 51.24
N LYS A 406 31.29 -7.12 51.71
CA LYS A 406 32.47 -7.10 52.59
C LYS A 406 32.23 -7.79 53.93
N GLU A 407 31.04 -7.63 54.51
CA GLU A 407 30.65 -8.32 55.74
C GLU A 407 30.61 -9.84 55.56
N LYS A 408 29.95 -10.32 54.50
CA LYS A 408 29.92 -11.75 54.15
C LYS A 408 31.31 -12.31 53.86
N ALA A 409 32.14 -11.58 53.12
CA ALA A 409 33.53 -11.95 52.86
C ALA A 409 34.37 -12.01 54.14
N GLY A 410 34.18 -11.06 55.07
CA GLY A 410 34.82 -11.08 56.38
C GLY A 410 34.42 -12.29 57.23
N GLY A 411 33.15 -12.70 57.18
CA GLY A 411 32.68 -13.93 57.81
C GLY A 411 33.35 -15.19 57.25
N ILE A 412 33.59 -15.25 55.93
CA ILE A 412 34.30 -16.37 55.30
C ILE A 412 35.77 -16.40 55.72
N LYS A 413 36.45 -15.23 55.77
CA LYS A 413 37.84 -15.15 56.24
C LYS A 413 38.03 -15.73 57.63
N LYS A 414 37.11 -15.43 58.57
CA LYS A 414 37.13 -16.02 59.92
C LYS A 414 37.05 -17.56 59.88
N ILE A 415 36.20 -18.13 59.02
CA ILE A 415 36.10 -19.60 58.87
C ILE A 415 37.41 -20.18 58.31
N LEU A 416 38.07 -19.49 57.38
CA LEU A 416 39.37 -19.90 56.85
C LEU A 416 40.48 -19.83 57.90
N GLU A 417 40.51 -18.78 58.72
CA GLU A 417 41.43 -18.64 59.86
C GLU A 417 41.23 -19.76 60.90
N GLU A 418 39.97 -20.07 61.22
CA GLU A 418 39.63 -21.19 62.11
C GLU A 418 40.05 -22.54 61.51
N THR A 419 39.93 -22.71 60.20
CA THR A 419 40.36 -23.92 59.49
C THR A 419 41.88 -24.08 59.55
N HIS A 420 42.64 -22.99 59.37
CA HIS A 420 44.10 -22.98 59.57
C HIS A 420 44.46 -23.46 60.98
N ALA A 421 43.82 -22.90 62.01
CA ALA A 421 44.08 -23.26 63.41
C ALA A 421 43.73 -24.72 63.74
N LEU A 422 42.70 -25.29 63.11
CA LEU A 422 42.34 -26.71 63.28
C LEU A 422 43.34 -27.65 62.62
N LEU A 423 43.85 -27.28 61.43
CA LEU A 423 44.91 -28.03 60.75
C LEU A 423 46.22 -28.04 61.55
N ASP A 424 46.59 -26.92 62.17
CA ASP A 424 47.79 -26.84 63.01
C ASP A 424 47.67 -27.69 64.29
N LYS A 425 46.45 -27.90 64.78
CA LYS A 425 46.14 -28.79 65.92
C LYS A 425 45.94 -30.26 65.52
N GLY A 426 46.10 -30.62 64.24
CA GLY A 426 45.92 -31.98 63.75
C GLY A 426 44.46 -32.47 63.70
N ARG A 427 43.47 -31.58 63.88
CA ARG A 427 42.04 -31.91 63.87
C ARG A 427 41.49 -31.90 62.45
N VAL A 428 41.84 -32.94 61.70
CA VAL A 428 41.64 -33.00 60.24
C VAL A 428 40.16 -33.10 59.83
N GLU A 429 39.32 -33.80 60.60
CA GLU A 429 37.89 -33.95 60.28
C GLU A 429 37.12 -32.64 60.46
N GLU A 430 37.32 -31.97 61.61
CA GLU A 430 36.74 -30.65 61.90
C GLU A 430 37.21 -29.61 60.87
N ALA A 431 38.50 -29.63 60.49
CA ALA A 431 39.04 -28.76 59.45
C ALA A 431 38.41 -29.03 58.07
N THR A 432 38.15 -30.31 57.73
CA THR A 432 37.51 -30.68 56.45
C THR A 432 36.09 -30.10 56.37
N HIS A 433 35.33 -30.16 57.46
CA HIS A 433 33.96 -29.64 57.52
C HIS A 433 33.92 -28.11 57.36
N LYS A 434 34.79 -27.37 58.09
CA LYS A 434 34.86 -25.90 57.97
C LYS A 434 35.36 -25.44 56.60
N LEU A 435 36.26 -26.19 55.98
CA LEU A 435 36.72 -25.90 54.62
C LEU A 435 35.59 -26.03 53.59
N LEU A 436 34.77 -27.08 53.70
CA LEU A 436 33.58 -27.27 52.87
C LEU A 436 32.56 -26.15 53.07
N GLU A 437 32.34 -25.74 54.32
CA GLU A 437 31.47 -24.61 54.66
C GLU A 437 31.97 -23.30 54.04
N ALA A 438 33.27 -23.00 54.16
CA ALA A 438 33.87 -21.82 53.53
C ALA A 438 33.77 -21.87 52.00
N LYS A 439 33.95 -23.03 51.38
CA LYS A 439 33.79 -23.23 49.93
C LYS A 439 32.37 -22.96 49.48
N HIS A 440 31.38 -23.49 50.20
CA HIS A 440 29.97 -23.25 49.90
C HIS A 440 29.61 -21.77 50.05
N ARG A 441 30.00 -21.12 51.16
CA ARG A 441 29.73 -19.70 51.40
C ARG A 441 30.43 -18.78 50.36
N THR A 442 31.63 -19.13 49.91
CA THR A 442 32.34 -18.41 48.84
C THR A 442 31.65 -18.54 47.48
N GLN A 443 31.06 -19.69 47.18
CA GLN A 443 30.26 -19.87 45.95
C GLN A 443 28.99 -19.03 45.96
N MET A 444 28.36 -18.88 47.13
CA MET A 444 27.15 -18.08 47.36
C MET A 444 27.38 -16.56 47.37
N LEU A 445 28.63 -16.09 47.21
CA LEU A 445 28.91 -14.67 47.01
C LEU A 445 28.36 -14.17 45.66
N PRO A 446 27.77 -12.96 45.63
CA PRO A 446 27.21 -12.37 44.41
C PRO A 446 28.30 -12.15 43.35
N LYS A 447 27.91 -12.13 42.07
CA LYS A 447 28.85 -12.04 40.94
C LYS A 447 29.64 -10.73 40.92
N GLU A 448 29.06 -9.69 41.54
CA GLU A 448 29.62 -8.36 41.71
C GLU A 448 30.82 -8.32 42.68
N ALA A 449 31.03 -9.38 43.47
CA ALA A 449 32.12 -9.53 44.45
C ALA A 449 33.33 -10.29 43.87
N PHE A 450 33.71 -10.01 42.63
CA PHE A 450 34.70 -10.80 41.89
C PHE A 450 36.06 -10.82 42.62
N ASP A 451 36.54 -9.67 43.07
CA ASP A 451 37.85 -9.52 43.70
C ASP A 451 37.92 -10.26 45.05
N GLU A 452 36.90 -10.10 45.90
CA GLU A 452 36.81 -10.80 47.17
C GLU A 452 36.68 -12.32 46.96
N LYS A 453 35.86 -12.75 45.99
CA LYS A 453 35.67 -14.17 45.66
C LYS A 453 36.97 -14.80 45.15
N TYR A 454 37.71 -14.09 44.32
CA TYR A 454 39.00 -14.54 43.80
C TYR A 454 40.05 -14.70 44.92
N SER A 455 40.15 -13.72 45.82
CA SER A 455 41.04 -13.81 46.99
C SER A 455 40.72 -15.00 47.89
N LEU A 456 39.43 -15.21 48.19
CA LEU A 456 38.96 -16.30 49.05
C LEU A 456 39.18 -17.68 48.41
N LEU A 457 38.98 -17.81 47.08
CA LEU A 457 39.26 -19.05 46.36
C LEU A 457 40.74 -19.43 46.42
N LYS A 458 41.64 -18.46 46.27
CA LYS A 458 43.09 -18.69 46.37
C LYS A 458 43.51 -19.15 47.78
N GLU A 459 42.86 -18.63 48.82
CA GLU A 459 43.08 -19.08 50.20
C GLU A 459 42.51 -20.48 50.46
N LEU A 460 41.32 -20.79 49.92
CA LEU A 460 40.73 -22.12 49.96
C LEU A 460 41.64 -23.17 49.32
N GLU A 461 42.20 -22.90 48.14
CA GLU A 461 43.14 -23.81 47.45
C GLU A 461 44.37 -24.10 48.31
N LYS A 462 44.97 -23.07 48.94
CA LYS A 462 46.11 -23.26 49.84
C LYS A 462 45.76 -24.17 51.03
N LEU A 463 44.57 -24.00 51.60
CA LEU A 463 44.09 -24.82 52.70
C LEU A 463 43.76 -26.25 52.28
N GLU A 464 43.20 -26.45 51.08
CA GLU A 464 42.99 -27.78 50.49
C GLU A 464 44.31 -28.53 50.33
N HIS A 465 45.36 -27.87 49.81
CA HIS A 465 46.70 -28.44 49.72
C HIS A 465 47.29 -28.78 51.10
N LYS A 466 47.15 -27.87 52.08
CA LYS A 466 47.62 -28.12 53.45
C LYS A 466 46.91 -29.30 54.11
N LEU A 467 45.60 -29.41 53.92
CA LEU A 467 44.78 -30.51 54.43
C LEU A 467 45.15 -31.86 53.81
N LEU A 468 45.41 -31.90 52.49
CA LEU A 468 45.93 -33.08 51.80
C LEU A 468 47.29 -33.51 52.34
N PHE A 469 48.20 -32.55 52.55
CA PHE A 469 49.51 -32.81 53.13
C PHE A 469 49.38 -33.46 54.51
N VAL A 470 48.63 -32.84 55.44
CA VAL A 470 48.44 -33.36 56.80
C VAL A 470 47.77 -34.74 56.81
N LYS A 471 46.76 -34.98 55.96
CA LYS A 471 46.13 -36.30 55.80
C LYS A 471 47.13 -37.37 55.37
N ASN A 472 48.01 -37.04 54.43
CA ASN A 472 49.04 -37.98 53.96
C ASN A 472 50.09 -38.24 55.05
N THR A 473 50.51 -37.22 55.81
CA THR A 473 51.43 -37.42 56.93
C THR A 473 50.84 -38.32 58.01
N GLN A 474 49.56 -38.12 58.37
CA GLN A 474 48.86 -38.97 59.34
C GLN A 474 48.72 -40.42 58.86
N ARG A 475 48.40 -40.64 57.57
CA ARG A 475 48.35 -41.99 56.97
C ARG A 475 49.71 -42.69 57.05
N MET A 476 50.79 -41.98 56.72
CA MET A 476 52.15 -42.54 56.79
C MET A 476 52.57 -42.85 58.24
N SER A 477 52.20 -42.01 59.22
CA SER A 477 52.47 -42.30 60.63
C SER A 477 51.69 -43.52 61.14
N ILE A 478 50.45 -43.72 60.69
CA ILE A 478 49.65 -44.91 61.04
C ILE A 478 50.26 -46.16 60.41
N LEU A 479 50.64 -46.11 59.14
CA LEU A 479 51.29 -47.23 58.44
C LEU A 479 52.59 -47.66 59.12
N ASN A 480 53.44 -46.70 59.49
CA ASN A 480 54.70 -46.97 60.20
C ASN A 480 54.48 -47.54 61.62
N ALA A 481 53.39 -47.16 62.29
CA ALA A 481 53.02 -47.69 63.60
C ALA A 481 52.40 -49.10 63.55
N THR A 482 51.90 -49.54 62.39
CA THR A 482 51.39 -50.90 62.17
C THR A 482 52.44 -51.90 61.67
N THR A 483 53.59 -51.42 61.18
CA THR A 483 54.71 -52.25 60.72
C THR A 483 55.84 -52.40 61.74
N SER A 484 55.71 -51.76 62.91
CA SER A 484 56.59 -51.91 64.07
C SER A 484 55.86 -52.72 65.13
#